data_AF-A0A1I0GVW7-F1
#
_entry.id   AF-A0A1I0GVW7-F1
#
_cell.length_a   1.000
_cell.length_b   1.000
_cell.length_c   1.000
_cell.angle_alpha   90.00
_cell.angle_beta   90.00
_cell.angle_gamma   90.00
#
_symmetry.space_group_name_H-M   'P 1'
#
loop_
_entity.id
_entity.type
_entity.pdbx_description
1 polymer ?
#
loop_
_entity_poly.entity_id
_entity_poly.type
_entity_poly.pdbx_seq_one_letter_code
_entity_poly.pdbx_strand_id
1 'polypeptide(L)'
;MNWFLVFVIPLLALLPISPTHARPTPPPLTRIIRLPAELAERENQFSGLCTYRGQLLLLSESRLQEQAEAKVYGLALADLDQQLAGSTAPLPFRKYAIRGLAEARARIDGTGPIYEGLEGLTMLRDTAYFSIETVTAAPNCYLVRGVLDQARSVIQLDSSYLVTLPKPRLPDGTVAYNAGFEALATYRHRELLALFEYNYLPRGNAALALRNGRQRPVALPPLPFRVTDLEPAGRRRFTAINYFFNGASDAVYRMAPPDPNARLIQDSTGRYQSYNRLISLRYTRRGISWKPLLTLPVEYQTYNWEGLAAYKRGYFLINDKYGPSGQSTLLYLRRR
;
A
#
# COMPACT_ATOMS: atom_id res chain seq x y z
N MET A 1 59.87 14.19 -56.10
CA MET A 1 58.90 14.11 -57.21
C MET A 1 58.17 12.76 -57.06
N ASN A 2 56.83 12.79 -57.07
CA ASN A 2 55.85 11.69 -56.91
C ASN A 2 55.74 11.06 -55.49
N TRP A 3 54.74 11.40 -54.67
CA TRP A 3 53.29 11.03 -54.69
C TRP A 3 53.03 9.53 -54.59
N PHE A 4 52.52 9.06 -53.45
CA PHE A 4 51.41 8.08 -53.34
C PHE A 4 50.84 8.12 -51.91
N LEU A 5 49.65 8.73 -51.77
CA LEU A 5 48.81 8.70 -50.58
C LEU A 5 47.73 7.65 -50.80
N VAL A 6 47.76 6.56 -50.03
CA VAL A 6 46.72 5.53 -50.02
C VAL A 6 45.72 5.88 -48.92
N PHE A 7 44.50 6.27 -49.31
CA PHE A 7 43.37 6.44 -48.41
C PHE A 7 42.66 5.08 -48.22
N VAL A 8 42.59 4.61 -46.98
CA VAL A 8 41.73 3.47 -46.58
C VAL A 8 40.44 4.04 -46.00
N ILE A 9 39.32 3.82 -46.69
CA ILE A 9 37.98 4.17 -46.23
C ILE A 9 37.43 2.99 -45.41
N PRO A 10 37.04 3.15 -44.14
CA PRO A 10 36.34 2.11 -43.41
C PRO A 10 34.85 2.13 -43.79
N LEU A 11 34.37 1.02 -44.35
CA LEU A 11 32.97 0.79 -44.67
C LEU A 11 32.19 0.54 -43.36
N LEU A 12 31.52 1.57 -42.82
CA LEU A 12 30.60 1.45 -41.69
C LEU A 12 29.33 0.72 -42.15
N ALA A 13 29.20 -0.55 -41.79
CA ALA A 13 27.97 -1.33 -41.99
C ALA A 13 26.86 -0.78 -41.08
N LEU A 14 25.90 -0.09 -41.68
CA LEU A 14 24.63 0.32 -41.06
C LEU A 14 23.78 -0.93 -40.83
N LEU A 15 23.81 -1.48 -39.62
CA LEU A 15 22.85 -2.49 -39.20
C LEU A 15 21.48 -1.82 -38.94
N PRO A 16 20.39 -2.29 -39.56
CA PRO A 16 19.06 -1.76 -39.30
C PRO A 16 18.67 -2.09 -37.84
N ILE A 17 18.48 -1.03 -37.04
CA ILE A 17 17.89 -1.13 -35.71
C ILE A 17 16.39 -1.39 -35.92
N SER A 18 16.01 -2.66 -36.01
CA SER A 18 14.59 -3.03 -35.98
C SER A 18 14.02 -2.64 -34.61
N PRO A 19 12.96 -1.82 -34.55
CA PRO A 19 12.31 -1.51 -33.29
C PRO A 19 11.72 -2.81 -32.74
N THR A 20 12.32 -3.33 -31.66
CA THR A 20 11.71 -4.39 -30.86
C THR A 20 10.44 -3.83 -30.24
N HIS A 21 9.29 -4.02 -30.91
CA HIS A 21 7.99 -3.87 -30.29
C HIS A 21 7.89 -4.88 -29.16
N ALA A 22 7.99 -4.39 -27.92
CA ALA A 22 7.77 -5.20 -26.74
C ALA A 22 6.37 -5.84 -26.85
N ARG A 23 6.33 -7.18 -26.92
CA ARG A 23 5.06 -7.90 -26.90
C ARG A 23 4.28 -7.51 -25.64
N PRO A 24 2.96 -7.22 -25.74
CA PRO A 24 2.15 -6.95 -24.57
C PRO A 24 2.26 -8.12 -23.59
N THR A 25 2.55 -7.82 -22.32
CA THR A 25 2.56 -8.87 -21.29
C THR A 25 1.12 -9.38 -21.12
N PRO A 26 0.87 -10.69 -21.19
CA PRO A 26 -0.48 -11.22 -21.00
C PRO A 26 -1.03 -10.81 -19.62
N PRO A 27 -2.35 -10.59 -19.49
CA PRO A 27 -2.94 -10.14 -18.24
C PRO A 27 -2.68 -11.15 -17.11
N PRO A 28 -2.57 -10.67 -15.86
CA PRO A 28 -2.44 -11.55 -14.69
C PRO A 28 -3.66 -12.47 -14.60
N LEU A 29 -3.47 -13.68 -14.06
CA LEU A 29 -4.61 -14.52 -13.72
C LEU A 29 -5.20 -14.00 -12.41
N THR A 30 -6.48 -13.68 -12.43
CA THR A 30 -7.20 -13.11 -11.28
C THR A 30 -8.18 -14.14 -10.72
N ARG A 31 -8.36 -14.13 -9.40
CA ARG A 31 -9.36 -14.97 -8.72
C ARG A 31 -9.90 -14.24 -7.50
N ILE A 32 -11.20 -14.01 -7.48
CA ILE A 32 -11.89 -13.53 -6.28
C ILE A 32 -12.05 -14.70 -5.32
N ILE A 33 -11.71 -14.49 -4.06
CA ILE A 33 -11.94 -15.42 -2.96
C ILE A 33 -13.18 -14.94 -2.22
N ARG A 34 -14.17 -15.82 -2.10
CA ARG A 34 -15.40 -15.50 -1.39
C ARG A 34 -15.11 -15.42 0.10
N LEU A 35 -15.23 -14.22 0.65
CA LEU A 35 -15.11 -14.00 2.09
C LEU A 35 -16.35 -14.51 2.82
N PRO A 36 -16.21 -15.04 4.05
CA PRO A 36 -17.32 -15.25 4.96
C PRO A 36 -18.12 -13.96 5.18
N ALA A 37 -19.41 -14.07 5.49
CA ALA A 37 -20.30 -12.90 5.61
C ALA A 37 -19.73 -11.82 6.55
N GLU A 38 -19.18 -12.23 7.70
CA GLU A 38 -18.55 -11.31 8.65
C GLU A 38 -17.36 -10.55 8.06
N LEU A 39 -16.56 -11.15 7.18
CA LEU A 39 -15.43 -10.49 6.52
C LEU A 39 -15.84 -9.75 5.24
N ALA A 40 -16.97 -10.10 4.62
CA ALA A 40 -17.49 -9.38 3.46
C ALA A 40 -18.24 -8.10 3.85
N GLU A 41 -18.62 -7.98 5.13
CA GLU A 41 -19.34 -6.83 5.68
C GLU A 41 -18.54 -5.55 5.44
N ARG A 42 -19.20 -4.59 4.79
CA ARG A 42 -18.57 -3.36 4.29
C ARG A 42 -18.09 -2.47 5.43
N GLU A 43 -18.77 -2.51 6.57
CA GLU A 43 -18.41 -1.71 7.74
C GLU A 43 -17.14 -2.21 8.43
N ASN A 44 -16.53 -3.32 8.01
CA ASN A 44 -15.18 -3.66 8.48
C ASN A 44 -14.13 -2.66 7.99
N GLN A 45 -14.30 -2.09 6.78
CA GLN A 45 -13.32 -1.23 6.10
C GLN A 45 -11.88 -1.72 6.29
N PHE A 46 -11.44 -2.69 5.49
CA PHE A 46 -10.07 -3.17 5.62
C PHE A 46 -9.07 -2.11 5.18
N SER A 47 -8.04 -1.89 6.00
CA SER A 47 -7.00 -0.89 5.78
C SER A 47 -5.60 -1.48 5.59
N GLY A 48 -5.45 -2.81 5.60
CA GLY A 48 -4.14 -3.41 5.36
C GLY A 48 -4.13 -4.93 5.39
N LEU A 49 -3.17 -5.52 4.68
CA LEU A 49 -2.88 -6.95 4.72
C LEU A 49 -1.43 -7.22 5.09
N CYS A 50 -1.17 -8.33 5.79
CA CYS A 50 0.19 -8.85 5.86
C CYS A 50 0.19 -10.37 6.06
N THR A 51 1.29 -11.03 5.69
CA THR A 51 1.46 -12.46 5.99
C THR A 51 2.23 -12.68 7.29
N TYR A 52 1.75 -13.63 8.10
CA TYR A 52 2.41 -13.98 9.36
C TYR A 52 2.13 -15.42 9.78
N ARG A 53 3.19 -16.20 10.03
CA ARG A 53 3.14 -17.58 10.55
C ARG A 53 2.05 -18.46 9.90
N GLY A 54 1.98 -18.47 8.57
CA GLY A 54 1.01 -19.29 7.83
C GLY A 54 -0.39 -18.69 7.73
N GLN A 55 -0.59 -17.43 8.12
CA GLN A 55 -1.85 -16.71 8.00
C GLN A 55 -1.70 -15.48 7.10
N LEU A 56 -2.80 -15.11 6.43
CA LEU A 56 -3.05 -13.78 5.93
C LEU A 56 -3.81 -13.01 7.02
N LEU A 57 -3.22 -11.92 7.51
CA LEU A 57 -3.85 -11.01 8.46
C LEU A 57 -4.53 -9.87 7.71
N LEU A 58 -5.74 -9.52 8.14
CA LEU A 58 -6.58 -8.47 7.57
C LEU A 58 -6.91 -7.46 8.67
N LEU A 59 -6.40 -6.23 8.57
CA LEU A 59 -6.67 -5.17 9.52
C LEU A 59 -8.01 -4.50 9.20
N SER A 60 -8.90 -4.41 10.19
CA SER A 60 -10.07 -3.51 10.11
C SER A 60 -9.65 -2.11 10.54
N GLU A 61 -10.11 -1.08 9.83
CA GLU A 61 -9.79 0.32 10.09
C GLU A 61 -10.23 0.78 11.49
N SER A 62 -11.22 0.10 12.09
CA SER A 62 -11.62 0.37 13.48
C SER A 62 -11.96 1.86 13.69
N ARG A 63 -12.71 2.41 12.73
CA ARG A 63 -13.04 3.84 12.64
C ARG A 63 -13.82 4.32 13.84
N LEU A 64 -13.44 5.51 14.30
CA LEU A 64 -14.11 6.18 15.39
C LEU A 64 -15.56 6.55 15.06
N GLN A 65 -15.79 7.09 13.85
CA GLN A 65 -17.09 7.60 13.42
C GLN A 65 -18.16 6.50 13.38
N GLU A 66 -17.73 5.25 13.19
CA GLU A 66 -18.61 4.08 13.07
C GLU A 66 -18.65 3.25 14.36
N GLN A 67 -17.90 3.66 15.39
CA GLN A 67 -17.74 2.90 16.64
C GLN A 67 -17.26 1.46 16.38
N ALA A 68 -16.43 1.27 15.36
CA ALA A 68 -16.05 -0.04 14.88
C ALA A 68 -15.15 -0.77 15.88
N GLU A 69 -15.36 -2.09 16.00
CA GLU A 69 -14.57 -2.97 16.85
C GLU A 69 -13.10 -3.00 16.39
N ALA A 70 -12.17 -2.79 17.32
CA ALA A 70 -10.74 -2.89 17.06
C ALA A 70 -10.28 -4.34 16.88
N LYS A 71 -9.99 -4.75 15.63
CA LYS A 71 -9.68 -6.15 15.32
C LYS A 71 -8.80 -6.37 14.10
N VAL A 72 -8.16 -7.54 14.10
CA VAL A 72 -7.49 -8.14 12.93
C VAL A 72 -8.12 -9.50 12.69
N TYR A 73 -8.42 -9.86 11.45
CA TYR A 73 -8.80 -11.22 11.10
C TYR A 73 -7.60 -12.00 10.57
N GLY A 74 -7.58 -13.30 10.82
CA GLY A 74 -6.58 -14.23 10.30
C GLY A 74 -7.24 -15.31 9.46
N LEU A 75 -6.79 -15.46 8.21
CA LEU A 75 -7.14 -16.55 7.31
C LEU A 75 -5.94 -17.48 7.18
N ALA A 76 -6.11 -18.79 7.36
CA ALA A 76 -4.99 -19.70 7.15
C ALA A 76 -4.63 -19.73 5.66
N LEU A 77 -3.35 -19.62 5.33
CA LEU A 77 -2.86 -19.65 3.95
C LEU A 77 -3.14 -21.02 3.30
N ALA A 78 -3.21 -22.10 4.08
CA ALA A 78 -3.59 -23.42 3.61
C ALA A 78 -5.07 -23.48 3.17
N ASP A 79 -5.98 -22.80 3.86
CA ASP A 79 -7.39 -22.74 3.45
C ASP A 79 -7.55 -21.85 2.20
N LEU A 80 -6.78 -20.75 2.14
CA LEU A 80 -6.71 -19.92 0.94
C LEU A 80 -6.16 -20.71 -0.26
N ASP A 81 -5.21 -21.62 -0.07
CA ASP A 81 -4.77 -22.53 -1.13
C ASP A 81 -5.89 -23.41 -1.67
N GLN A 82 -6.72 -23.96 -0.78
CA GLN A 82 -7.87 -24.76 -1.19
C GLN A 82 -8.87 -23.91 -1.99
N GLN A 83 -9.15 -22.68 -1.54
CA GLN A 83 -9.99 -21.74 -2.30
C GLN A 83 -9.38 -21.47 -3.68
N LEU A 84 -8.08 -21.19 -3.76
CA LEU A 84 -7.38 -20.95 -5.02
C LEU A 84 -7.35 -22.17 -5.94
N ALA A 85 -7.46 -23.38 -5.39
CA ALA A 85 -7.54 -24.64 -6.12
C ALA A 85 -8.96 -24.99 -6.63
N GLY A 86 -10.00 -24.26 -6.23
CA GLY A 86 -11.37 -24.57 -6.66
C GLY A 86 -12.36 -24.89 -5.53
N SER A 87 -11.89 -24.98 -4.28
CA SER A 87 -12.78 -25.32 -3.16
C SER A 87 -13.89 -24.29 -3.01
N THR A 88 -15.09 -24.77 -2.72
CA THR A 88 -16.28 -23.98 -2.37
C THR A 88 -16.62 -24.08 -0.88
N ALA A 89 -15.81 -24.80 -0.10
CA ALA A 89 -16.00 -24.92 1.33
C ALA A 89 -15.96 -23.53 2.00
N PRO A 90 -16.71 -23.31 3.10
CA PRO A 90 -16.62 -22.08 3.87
C PRO A 90 -15.17 -21.81 4.30
N LEU A 91 -14.71 -20.58 4.10
CA LEU A 91 -13.36 -20.18 4.47
C LEU A 91 -13.31 -19.92 5.99
N PRO A 92 -12.57 -20.72 6.78
CA PRO A 92 -12.47 -20.48 8.21
C PRO A 92 -11.65 -19.22 8.47
N PHE A 93 -11.97 -18.53 9.56
CA PHE A 93 -11.21 -17.36 9.99
C PHE A 93 -11.09 -17.33 11.51
N ARG A 94 -10.07 -16.60 11.99
CA ARG A 94 -9.90 -16.26 13.39
C ARG A 94 -10.00 -14.74 13.53
N LYS A 95 -10.73 -14.28 14.55
CA LYS A 95 -10.74 -12.86 14.94
C LYS A 95 -9.74 -12.65 16.07
N TYR A 96 -8.87 -11.66 15.93
CA TYR A 96 -7.96 -11.17 16.96
C TYR A 96 -8.44 -9.82 17.46
N ALA A 97 -8.88 -9.76 18.72
CA ALA A 97 -9.25 -8.50 19.34
C ALA A 97 -8.00 -7.66 19.64
N ILE A 98 -8.01 -6.38 19.32
CA ILE A 98 -6.94 -5.44 19.69
C ILE A 98 -7.26 -4.85 21.06
N ARG A 99 -6.41 -5.09 22.04
CA ARG A 99 -6.54 -4.57 23.42
C ARG A 99 -5.54 -3.45 23.64
N GLY A 100 -5.93 -2.40 24.37
CA GLY A 100 -5.07 -1.24 24.63
C GLY A 100 -5.27 -0.06 23.67
N LEU A 101 -6.16 -0.17 22.68
CA LEU A 101 -6.37 0.89 21.69
C LEU A 101 -7.07 2.12 22.30
N ALA A 102 -7.98 1.90 23.26
CA ALA A 102 -8.68 2.99 23.94
C ALA A 102 -7.70 3.90 24.71
N GLU A 103 -6.68 3.31 25.33
CA GLU A 103 -5.62 4.02 26.04
C GLU A 103 -4.71 4.78 25.08
N ALA A 104 -4.35 4.19 23.94
CA ALA A 104 -3.60 4.88 22.89
C ALA A 104 -4.40 6.08 22.35
N ARG A 105 -5.69 5.88 22.06
CA ARG A 105 -6.60 6.93 21.64
C ARG A 105 -6.68 8.06 22.66
N ALA A 106 -6.92 7.75 23.94
CA ALA A 106 -7.01 8.77 24.98
C ALA A 106 -5.73 9.62 25.08
N ARG A 107 -4.55 9.01 24.87
CA ARG A 107 -3.28 9.73 24.82
C ARG A 107 -3.16 10.63 23.58
N ILE A 108 -3.63 10.18 22.42
CA ILE A 108 -3.63 10.97 21.18
C ILE A 108 -4.56 12.18 21.35
N ASP A 109 -5.82 11.92 21.68
CA ASP A 109 -6.87 12.93 21.85
C ASP A 109 -6.48 13.97 22.90
N GLY A 110 -5.82 13.55 23.99
CA GLY A 110 -5.30 14.44 25.03
C GLY A 110 -4.18 15.40 24.61
N THR A 111 -3.60 15.23 23.41
CA THR A 111 -2.57 16.14 22.86
C THR A 111 -3.10 17.09 21.78
N GLY A 112 -4.40 17.01 21.44
CA GLY A 112 -5.06 17.89 20.45
C GLY A 112 -5.51 17.19 19.16
N PRO A 113 -4.67 16.39 18.47
CA PRO A 113 -5.12 15.58 17.33
C PRO A 113 -6.19 14.57 17.74
N ILE A 114 -7.24 14.42 16.94
CA ILE A 114 -8.33 13.48 17.19
C ILE A 114 -8.06 12.19 16.40
N TYR A 115 -8.02 11.05 17.09
CA TYR A 115 -7.95 9.72 16.49
C TYR A 115 -9.08 9.48 15.48
N GLU A 116 -8.79 8.86 14.34
CA GLU A 116 -9.81 8.44 13.36
C GLU A 116 -9.87 6.92 13.17
N GLY A 117 -8.73 6.28 12.92
CA GLY A 117 -8.70 4.87 12.51
C GLY A 117 -7.30 4.27 12.53
N LEU A 118 -7.23 2.96 12.35
CA LEU A 118 -6.02 2.19 12.10
C LEU A 118 -5.84 2.05 10.59
N GLU A 119 -4.67 2.42 10.07
CA GLU A 119 -4.48 2.55 8.62
C GLU A 119 -3.52 1.55 7.99
N GLY A 120 -2.70 0.87 8.78
CA GLY A 120 -1.67 0.02 8.22
C GLY A 120 -1.24 -1.02 9.22
N LEU A 121 -0.88 -2.21 8.75
CA LEU A 121 -0.48 -3.35 9.56
C LEU A 121 0.79 -4.00 9.01
N THR A 122 1.78 -4.21 9.87
CA THR A 122 2.89 -5.09 9.52
C THR A 122 3.41 -5.87 10.73
N MET A 123 4.08 -6.99 10.45
CA MET A 123 4.65 -7.87 11.47
C MET A 123 6.16 -7.80 11.44
N LEU A 124 6.76 -7.27 12.50
CA LEU A 124 8.21 -7.29 12.72
C LEU A 124 8.54 -8.34 13.78
N ARG A 125 8.93 -9.52 13.31
CA ARG A 125 9.03 -10.73 14.15
C ARG A 125 7.65 -11.00 14.74
N ASP A 126 7.52 -11.05 16.06
CA ASP A 126 6.26 -11.36 16.76
C ASP A 126 5.52 -10.10 17.23
N THR A 127 5.97 -8.92 16.80
CA THR A 127 5.35 -7.64 17.13
C THR A 127 4.56 -7.12 15.94
N ALA A 128 3.26 -6.90 16.16
CA ALA A 128 2.38 -6.19 15.24
C ALA A 128 2.61 -4.69 15.41
N TYR A 129 2.73 -3.97 14.30
CA TYR A 129 2.79 -2.52 14.27
C TYR A 129 1.60 -1.99 13.49
N PHE A 130 0.99 -0.93 14.03
CA PHE A 130 -0.16 -0.27 13.43
C PHE A 130 0.09 1.21 13.29
N SER A 131 -0.14 1.76 12.11
CA SER A 131 -0.30 3.21 11.95
C SER A 131 -1.73 3.61 12.33
N ILE A 132 -1.84 4.83 12.84
CA ILE A 132 -3.09 5.46 13.23
C ILE A 132 -3.24 6.75 12.44
N GLU A 133 -4.38 6.91 11.78
CA GLU A 133 -4.84 8.18 11.25
C GLU A 133 -5.50 9.03 12.33
N THR A 134 -5.37 10.33 12.15
CA THR A 134 -6.08 11.37 12.87
C THR A 134 -6.72 12.30 11.87
N VAL A 135 -7.74 13.05 12.32
CA VAL A 135 -8.49 14.05 11.54
C VAL A 135 -7.62 14.74 10.51
N THR A 136 -8.12 14.86 9.28
CA THR A 136 -7.30 15.17 8.10
C THR A 136 -6.35 16.36 8.29
N ALA A 137 -6.81 17.43 8.97
CA ALA A 137 -6.05 18.65 9.24
C ALA A 137 -4.97 18.53 10.35
N ALA A 138 -4.98 17.46 11.13
CA ALA A 138 -4.02 17.26 12.21
C ALA A 138 -2.60 17.07 11.65
N PRO A 139 -1.58 17.61 12.33
CA PRO A 139 -0.21 17.62 11.84
C PRO A 139 0.53 16.29 11.95
N ASN A 140 -0.02 15.32 12.68
CA ASN A 140 0.67 14.08 13.03
C ASN A 140 -0.26 12.88 12.89
N CYS A 141 0.29 11.78 12.40
CA CYS A 141 -0.23 10.44 12.59
C CYS A 141 0.50 9.79 13.77
N TYR A 142 0.15 8.54 14.08
CA TYR A 142 0.81 7.80 15.15
C TYR A 142 1.15 6.37 14.75
N LEU A 143 2.09 5.78 15.47
CA LEU A 143 2.43 4.37 15.38
C LEU A 143 2.35 3.74 16.76
N VAL A 144 1.56 2.69 16.88
CA VAL A 144 1.48 1.82 18.05
C VAL A 144 2.03 0.45 17.71
N ARG A 145 2.28 -0.36 18.74
CA ARG A 145 2.71 -1.75 18.55
C ARG A 145 2.07 -2.65 19.59
N GLY A 146 1.97 -3.94 19.27
CA GLY A 146 1.49 -4.95 20.19
C GLY A 146 2.06 -6.32 19.91
N VAL A 147 1.77 -7.26 20.80
CA VAL A 147 2.15 -8.67 20.66
C VAL A 147 0.92 -9.47 20.30
N LEU A 148 1.03 -10.28 19.25
CA LEU A 148 -0.01 -11.20 18.83
C LEU A 148 0.06 -12.51 19.64
N ASP A 149 -0.94 -12.74 20.49
CA ASP A 149 -1.17 -14.00 21.20
C ASP A 149 -2.20 -14.84 20.42
N GLN A 150 -1.71 -15.84 19.69
CA GLN A 150 -2.57 -16.71 18.90
C GLN A 150 -3.45 -17.62 19.77
N ALA A 151 -2.98 -18.04 20.94
CA ALA A 151 -3.72 -18.96 21.81
C ALA A 151 -4.95 -18.26 22.39
N ARG A 152 -4.80 -16.97 22.77
CA ARG A 152 -5.88 -16.15 23.32
C ARG A 152 -6.67 -15.38 22.27
N SER A 153 -6.25 -15.42 21.01
CA SER A 153 -6.84 -14.64 19.91
C SER A 153 -6.88 -13.13 20.23
N VAL A 154 -5.76 -12.58 20.70
CA VAL A 154 -5.65 -11.17 21.11
C VAL A 154 -4.35 -10.56 20.57
N ILE A 155 -4.42 -9.30 20.18
CA ILE A 155 -3.26 -8.44 20.00
C ILE A 155 -3.22 -7.46 21.17
N GLN A 156 -2.25 -7.61 22.06
CA GLN A 156 -2.10 -6.74 23.22
C GLN A 156 -1.17 -5.58 22.85
N LEU A 157 -1.70 -4.36 22.77
CA LEU A 157 -0.89 -3.17 22.54
C LEU A 157 -0.01 -2.86 23.75
N ASP A 158 1.20 -2.40 23.46
CA ASP A 158 2.18 -1.89 24.42
C ASP A 158 1.82 -0.44 24.76
N SER A 159 1.23 -0.24 25.94
CA SER A 159 0.77 1.09 26.39
C SER A 159 1.90 2.11 26.52
N SER A 160 3.17 1.69 26.57
CA SER A 160 4.31 2.59 26.60
C SER A 160 4.75 3.07 25.21
N TYR A 161 4.33 2.38 24.15
CA TYR A 161 4.77 2.65 22.78
C TYR A 161 3.72 3.42 21.98
N LEU A 162 3.94 4.73 21.88
CA LEU A 162 3.19 5.62 21.00
C LEU A 162 4.19 6.57 20.35
N VAL A 163 4.37 6.43 19.03
CA VAL A 163 5.34 7.23 18.27
C VAL A 163 4.56 8.21 17.39
N THR A 164 4.76 9.50 17.63
CA THR A 164 4.20 10.57 16.79
C THR A 164 4.92 10.62 15.45
N LEU A 165 4.20 10.52 14.34
CA LEU A 165 4.75 10.59 12.99
C LEU A 165 4.25 11.88 12.30
N PRO A 166 5.11 12.88 12.03
CA PRO A 166 4.65 14.14 11.44
C PRO A 166 4.25 13.95 9.98
N LYS A 167 3.10 14.54 9.60
CA LYS A 167 2.67 14.69 8.20
C LYS A 167 3.59 15.69 7.48
N PRO A 168 3.80 15.57 6.15
CA PRO A 168 4.65 16.48 5.43
C PRO A 168 4.00 17.88 5.35
N ARG A 169 4.83 18.91 5.25
CA ARG A 169 4.37 20.30 5.10
C ARG A 169 4.50 20.77 3.66
N LEU A 170 3.55 21.58 3.24
CA LEU A 170 3.55 22.30 1.96
C LEU A 170 4.46 23.55 2.04
N PRO A 171 4.83 24.14 0.89
CA PRO A 171 5.70 25.33 0.86
C PRO A 171 5.17 26.53 1.65
N ASP A 172 3.86 26.65 1.82
CA ASP A 172 3.19 27.68 2.63
C ASP A 172 3.17 27.37 4.15
N GLY A 173 3.76 26.24 4.55
CA GLY A 173 3.84 25.79 5.93
C GLY A 173 2.63 24.97 6.40
N THR A 174 1.56 24.87 5.60
CA THR A 174 0.38 24.06 5.93
C THR A 174 0.70 22.57 5.88
N VAL A 175 -0.13 21.76 6.56
CA VAL A 175 0.01 20.30 6.55
C VAL A 175 -0.57 19.76 5.24
N ALA A 176 0.13 18.81 4.60
CA ALA A 176 -0.41 18.15 3.41
C ALA A 176 -1.72 17.43 3.77
N TYR A 177 -2.78 17.77 3.03
CA TYR A 177 -4.09 17.16 3.18
C TYR A 177 -4.02 15.66 2.84
N ASN A 178 -4.70 14.82 3.64
CA ASN A 178 -4.79 13.35 3.45
C ASN A 178 -3.42 12.69 3.21
N ALA A 179 -2.44 13.03 4.04
CA ALA A 179 -1.14 12.40 4.05
C ALA A 179 -0.99 11.53 5.30
N GLY A 180 -1.92 10.59 5.50
CA GLY A 180 -1.83 9.53 6.52
C GLY A 180 -0.68 8.57 6.25
N PHE A 181 -0.24 7.78 7.23
CA PHE A 181 0.65 6.64 6.97
C PHE A 181 -0.18 5.38 6.80
N GLU A 182 -0.49 5.01 5.56
CA GLU A 182 -1.28 3.81 5.26
C GLU A 182 -0.35 2.65 4.87
N ALA A 183 0.70 2.94 4.09
CA ALA A 183 1.67 1.95 3.67
C ALA A 183 2.79 1.70 4.70
N LEU A 184 2.77 0.54 5.36
CA LEU A 184 3.75 0.12 6.37
C LEU A 184 4.33 -1.27 6.09
N ALA A 185 5.66 -1.39 5.96
CA ALA A 185 6.33 -2.68 5.75
C ALA A 185 7.57 -2.87 6.61
N THR A 186 7.93 -4.12 6.87
CA THR A 186 9.22 -4.42 7.49
C THR A 186 10.37 -4.41 6.50
N TYR A 187 11.52 -3.90 6.93
CA TYR A 187 12.75 -3.91 6.15
C TYR A 187 13.86 -4.64 6.91
N ARG A 188 14.37 -5.71 6.28
CA ARG A 188 15.42 -6.59 6.80
C ARG A 188 15.18 -7.10 8.22
N HIS A 189 13.91 -7.25 8.64
CA HIS A 189 13.53 -7.69 9.98
C HIS A 189 14.17 -6.87 11.12
N ARG A 190 14.43 -5.58 10.88
CA ARG A 190 15.10 -4.68 11.84
C ARG A 190 14.50 -3.29 11.95
N GLU A 191 13.92 -2.78 10.87
CA GLU A 191 13.28 -1.47 10.83
C GLU A 191 11.96 -1.57 10.08
N LEU A 192 11.08 -0.60 10.29
CA LEU A 192 9.90 -0.41 9.46
C LEU A 192 10.21 0.63 8.39
N LEU A 193 9.56 0.51 7.25
CA LEU A 193 9.47 1.53 6.23
C LEU A 193 8.00 1.95 6.14
N ALA A 194 7.75 3.24 6.31
CA ALA A 194 6.41 3.83 6.23
C ALA A 194 6.38 4.87 5.09
N LEU A 195 5.36 4.81 4.25
CA LEU A 195 5.07 5.82 3.24
C LEU A 195 3.79 6.55 3.63
N PHE A 196 3.70 7.82 3.26
CA PHE A 196 2.43 8.52 3.33
C PHE A 196 1.47 7.94 2.30
N GLU A 197 0.19 8.20 2.43
CA GLU A 197 -0.80 7.99 1.39
C GLU A 197 -0.50 8.90 0.19
N TYR A 198 -0.30 10.20 0.45
CA TYR A 198 0.04 11.20 -0.55
C TYR A 198 1.55 11.49 -0.62
N ASN A 199 2.19 11.17 -1.76
CA ASN A 199 3.64 11.35 -1.98
C ASN A 199 3.96 12.11 -3.28
N TYR A 200 3.05 12.95 -3.76
CA TYR A 200 3.23 13.77 -4.96
C TYR A 200 3.32 15.27 -4.64
N LEU A 201 4.06 15.60 -3.59
CA LEU A 201 4.25 16.99 -3.18
C LEU A 201 5.23 17.72 -4.11
N PRO A 202 5.11 19.05 -4.28
CA PRO A 202 6.06 19.84 -5.09
C PRO A 202 7.52 19.69 -4.62
N ARG A 203 7.73 19.55 -3.31
CA ARG A 203 9.03 19.33 -2.66
C ARG A 203 8.83 18.48 -1.40
N GLY A 204 9.91 17.86 -0.91
CA GLY A 204 9.92 17.24 0.42
C GLY A 204 9.31 15.84 0.53
N ASN A 205 9.05 15.15 -0.59
CA ASN A 205 8.60 13.75 -0.55
C ASN A 205 9.65 12.87 0.13
N ALA A 206 9.23 12.16 1.17
CA ALA A 206 10.07 11.25 1.93
C ALA A 206 9.22 10.12 2.50
N ALA A 207 9.81 8.92 2.51
CA ALA A 207 9.35 7.85 3.38
C ALA A 207 10.03 7.95 4.74
N LEU A 208 9.51 7.27 5.76
CA LEU A 208 10.16 7.17 7.07
C LEU A 208 10.71 5.76 7.31
N ALA A 209 11.99 5.68 7.65
CA ALA A 209 12.58 4.48 8.25
C ALA A 209 12.50 4.58 9.77
N LEU A 210 11.93 3.56 10.41
CA LEU A 210 11.59 3.57 11.83
C LEU A 210 12.30 2.42 12.55
N ARG A 211 13.08 2.74 13.59
CA ARG A 211 13.75 1.74 14.43
C ARG A 211 13.67 2.13 15.89
N ASN A 212 12.98 1.31 16.69
CA ASN A 212 12.77 1.55 18.12
C ASN A 212 12.24 2.97 18.41
N GLY A 213 11.21 3.40 17.66
CA GLY A 213 10.63 4.74 17.75
C GLY A 213 11.46 5.88 17.15
N ARG A 214 12.74 5.66 16.82
CA ARG A 214 13.55 6.65 16.11
C ARG A 214 13.18 6.67 14.64
N GLN A 215 13.07 7.88 14.10
CA GLN A 215 12.63 8.13 12.73
C GLN A 215 13.79 8.71 11.92
N ARG A 216 13.90 8.27 10.67
CA ARG A 216 14.85 8.81 9.72
C ARG A 216 14.17 8.98 8.37
N PRO A 217 14.17 10.19 7.79
CA PRO A 217 13.64 10.38 6.45
C PRO A 217 14.47 9.60 5.42
N VAL A 218 13.77 9.11 4.40
CA VAL A 218 14.31 8.40 3.27
C VAL A 218 13.81 9.11 2.03
N ALA A 219 14.73 9.67 1.23
CA ALA A 219 14.38 10.38 0.02
C ALA A 219 13.49 9.51 -0.88
N LEU A 220 12.37 10.07 -1.32
CA LEU A 220 11.39 9.43 -2.19
C LEU A 220 11.14 10.41 -3.35
N PRO A 221 11.39 10.03 -4.62
CA PRO A 221 10.97 10.86 -5.75
C PRO A 221 9.44 10.98 -5.76
N PRO A 222 8.87 12.05 -6.37
CA PRO A 222 7.43 12.20 -6.49
C PRO A 222 6.79 10.90 -6.98
N LEU A 223 5.77 10.45 -6.25
CA LEU A 223 5.04 9.23 -6.53
C LEU A 223 3.56 9.61 -6.70
N PRO A 224 3.04 9.61 -7.94
CA PRO A 224 1.69 10.09 -8.23
C PRO A 224 0.65 9.14 -7.64
N PHE A 225 -0.53 9.67 -7.33
CA PHE A 225 -1.66 8.95 -6.74
C PHE A 225 -1.40 8.40 -5.33
N ARG A 226 -2.43 7.82 -4.72
CA ARG A 226 -2.44 7.29 -3.35
C ARG A 226 -1.56 6.07 -3.22
N VAL A 227 -1.05 5.80 -2.02
CA VAL A 227 -0.29 4.61 -1.66
C VAL A 227 -0.80 4.08 -0.33
N THR A 228 -1.54 2.99 -0.37
CA THR A 228 -2.37 2.55 0.76
C THR A 228 -1.82 1.32 1.48
N ASP A 229 -1.06 0.47 0.79
CA ASP A 229 -0.34 -0.63 1.45
C ASP A 229 1.00 -0.97 0.78
N LEU A 230 1.89 -1.59 1.53
CA LEU A 230 3.27 -1.91 1.17
C LEU A 230 3.68 -3.28 1.72
N GLU A 231 4.19 -4.13 0.84
CA GLU A 231 4.65 -5.46 1.22
C GLU A 231 6.13 -5.69 0.80
N PRO A 232 6.96 -6.35 1.63
CA PRO A 232 8.30 -6.75 1.23
C PRO A 232 8.30 -7.70 0.02
N ALA A 233 9.05 -7.35 -1.02
CA ALA A 233 9.17 -8.11 -2.27
C ALA A 233 10.60 -8.67 -2.48
N GLY A 234 11.30 -8.96 -1.37
CA GLY A 234 12.66 -9.47 -1.35
C GLY A 234 13.72 -8.42 -1.00
N ARG A 235 14.98 -8.70 -1.34
CA ARG A 235 16.11 -7.90 -0.86
C ARG A 235 16.03 -6.44 -1.35
N ARG A 236 15.75 -5.53 -0.40
CA ARG A 236 15.62 -4.09 -0.65
C ARG A 236 14.54 -3.73 -1.67
N ARG A 237 13.52 -4.58 -1.81
CA ARG A 237 12.42 -4.36 -2.73
C ARG A 237 11.11 -4.48 -1.98
N PHE A 238 10.15 -3.69 -2.44
CA PHE A 238 8.79 -3.70 -1.96
C PHE A 238 7.85 -3.64 -3.15
N THR A 239 6.64 -4.11 -2.95
CA THR A 239 5.50 -3.86 -3.83
C THR A 239 4.52 -3.01 -3.06
N ALA A 240 3.93 -2.00 -3.70
CA ALA A 240 2.88 -1.19 -3.10
C ALA A 240 1.66 -1.10 -4.02
N ILE A 241 0.51 -0.87 -3.42
CA ILE A 241 -0.68 -0.39 -4.13
C ILE A 241 -0.42 1.07 -4.51
N ASN A 242 -0.77 1.44 -5.74
CA ASN A 242 -0.74 2.83 -6.14
C ASN A 242 -1.90 3.15 -7.08
N TYR A 243 -2.81 4.02 -6.64
CA TYR A 243 -4.05 4.25 -7.36
C TYR A 243 -4.66 5.64 -7.16
N PHE A 244 -5.49 6.00 -8.13
CA PHE A 244 -6.43 7.10 -8.08
C PHE A 244 -7.85 6.54 -8.11
N PHE A 245 -8.63 6.87 -7.10
CA PHE A 245 -10.05 6.57 -7.07
C PHE A 245 -10.83 7.85 -7.38
N ASN A 246 -11.75 7.80 -8.35
CA ASN A 246 -12.50 8.98 -8.76
C ASN A 246 -13.72 9.22 -7.84
N GLY A 247 -13.48 9.42 -6.55
CA GLY A 247 -14.50 9.83 -5.58
C GLY A 247 -14.66 11.35 -5.48
N ALA A 248 -15.65 11.76 -4.68
CA ALA A 248 -15.97 13.17 -4.47
C ALA A 248 -14.85 13.93 -3.72
N SER A 249 -14.20 13.26 -2.76
CA SER A 249 -13.14 13.85 -1.92
C SER A 249 -11.72 13.66 -2.48
N ASP A 250 -11.55 12.86 -3.53
CA ASP A 250 -10.25 12.47 -4.09
C ASP A 250 -9.65 13.50 -5.06
N ALA A 251 -10.21 14.72 -5.11
CA ALA A 251 -9.75 15.77 -6.01
C ALA A 251 -8.28 16.17 -5.79
N VAL A 252 -7.79 16.03 -4.55
CA VAL A 252 -6.38 16.31 -4.17
C VAL A 252 -5.38 15.40 -4.91
N TYR A 253 -5.83 14.23 -5.37
CA TYR A 253 -5.01 13.26 -6.09
C TYR A 253 -5.06 13.43 -7.61
N ARG A 254 -5.88 14.37 -8.11
CA ARG A 254 -6.02 14.63 -9.54
C ARG A 254 -4.78 15.32 -10.08
N MET A 255 -4.45 14.95 -11.30
CA MET A 255 -3.33 15.49 -12.05
C MET A 255 -3.88 16.00 -13.37
N ALA A 256 -3.48 17.21 -13.75
CA ALA A 256 -3.89 17.82 -15.01
C ALA A 256 -2.70 17.93 -15.97
N PRO A 257 -2.94 17.97 -17.29
CA PRO A 257 -1.90 18.31 -18.25
C PRO A 257 -1.16 19.60 -17.86
N PRO A 258 0.16 19.68 -18.07
CA PRO A 258 1.01 18.75 -18.83
C PRO A 258 1.58 17.57 -18.02
N ASP A 259 1.07 17.26 -16.82
CA ASP A 259 1.59 16.14 -16.02
C ASP A 259 1.47 14.80 -16.80
N PRO A 260 2.55 14.03 -16.96
CA PRO A 260 2.54 12.80 -17.76
C PRO A 260 1.64 11.69 -17.18
N ASN A 261 1.21 11.81 -15.92
CA ASN A 261 0.32 10.86 -15.26
C ASN A 261 -1.16 11.23 -15.44
N ALA A 262 -1.49 12.44 -15.89
CA ALA A 262 -2.88 12.86 -16.12
C ALA A 262 -3.61 11.91 -17.09
N ARG A 263 -2.91 11.46 -18.15
CA ARG A 263 -3.43 10.49 -19.13
C ARG A 263 -3.76 9.10 -18.57
N LEU A 264 -3.31 8.77 -17.36
CA LEU A 264 -3.65 7.50 -16.72
C LEU A 264 -5.05 7.55 -16.08
N ILE A 265 -5.48 8.75 -15.70
CA ILE A 265 -6.71 9.00 -14.94
C ILE A 265 -7.72 9.83 -15.71
N GLN A 266 -7.45 10.16 -16.97
CA GLN A 266 -8.36 10.89 -17.85
C GLN A 266 -8.65 10.05 -19.10
N ASP A 267 -9.92 10.00 -19.50
CA ASP A 267 -10.33 9.45 -20.80
C ASP A 267 -9.99 10.41 -21.95
N SER A 268 -10.27 9.99 -23.19
CA SER A 268 -10.01 10.80 -24.39
C SER A 268 -10.81 12.11 -24.45
N THR A 269 -11.84 12.26 -23.61
CA THR A 269 -12.66 13.47 -23.49
C THR A 269 -12.24 14.35 -22.31
N GLY A 270 -11.21 13.94 -21.56
CA GLY A 270 -10.70 14.65 -20.39
C GLY A 270 -11.47 14.40 -19.09
N ARG A 271 -12.42 13.45 -19.07
CA ARG A 271 -13.14 13.09 -17.84
C ARG A 271 -12.29 12.17 -16.98
N TYR A 272 -12.35 12.36 -15.67
CA TYR A 272 -11.60 11.53 -14.73
C TYR A 272 -12.18 10.11 -14.64
N GLN A 273 -11.29 9.13 -14.56
CA GLN A 273 -11.58 7.71 -14.34
C GLN A 273 -10.62 7.15 -13.28
N SER A 274 -11.09 6.17 -12.52
CA SER A 274 -10.23 5.49 -11.54
C SER A 274 -9.10 4.71 -12.24
N TYR A 275 -7.95 4.63 -11.59
CA TYR A 275 -6.75 3.97 -12.10
C TYR A 275 -5.99 3.30 -10.97
N ASN A 276 -5.68 2.02 -11.13
CA ASN A 276 -5.11 1.14 -10.13
C ASN A 276 -3.95 0.35 -10.74
N ARG A 277 -2.83 0.34 -10.02
CA ARG A 277 -1.65 -0.43 -10.35
C ARG A 277 -0.94 -0.92 -9.10
N LEU A 278 -0.10 -1.92 -9.29
CA LEU A 278 0.99 -2.22 -8.38
C LEU A 278 2.26 -1.53 -8.88
N ILE A 279 3.07 -1.04 -7.96
CA ILE A 279 4.40 -0.48 -8.22
C ILE A 279 5.47 -1.30 -7.50
N SER A 280 6.69 -1.30 -8.04
CA SER A 280 7.85 -1.84 -7.36
C SER A 280 8.71 -0.71 -6.83
N LEU A 281 9.05 -0.76 -5.55
CA LEU A 281 9.96 0.16 -4.90
C LEU A 281 11.29 -0.53 -4.61
N ARG A 282 12.40 0.19 -4.74
CA ARG A 282 13.74 -0.28 -4.42
C ARG A 282 14.40 0.67 -3.44
N TYR A 283 14.78 0.15 -2.29
CA TYR A 283 15.51 0.88 -1.26
C TYR A 283 17.02 0.80 -1.54
N THR A 284 17.65 1.96 -1.74
CA THR A 284 19.10 2.09 -1.92
C THR A 284 19.73 2.98 -0.84
N ARG A 285 21.07 3.16 -0.88
CA ARG A 285 21.74 4.12 0.01
C ARG A 285 21.33 5.58 -0.28
N ARG A 286 20.85 5.88 -1.49
CA ARG A 286 20.44 7.22 -1.92
C ARG A 286 18.95 7.52 -1.68
N GLY A 287 18.21 6.58 -1.10
CA GLY A 287 16.76 6.67 -0.96
C GLY A 287 16.03 5.59 -1.73
N ILE A 288 14.76 5.85 -2.04
CA ILE A 288 13.87 4.94 -2.75
C ILE A 288 13.79 5.34 -4.22
N SER A 289 13.71 4.35 -5.10
CA SER A 289 13.28 4.52 -6.49
C SER A 289 12.06 3.64 -6.73
N TRP A 290 11.11 4.07 -7.55
CA TRP A 290 9.93 3.28 -7.89
C TRP A 290 9.76 3.13 -9.40
N LYS A 291 9.01 2.12 -9.81
CA LYS A 291 8.52 1.94 -11.19
C LYS A 291 7.19 1.19 -11.21
N PRO A 292 6.34 1.36 -12.24
CA PRO A 292 5.18 0.51 -12.44
C PRO A 292 5.57 -0.97 -12.48
N LEU A 293 4.77 -1.81 -11.83
CA LEU A 293 4.92 -3.27 -11.86
C LEU A 293 3.84 -3.91 -12.75
N LEU A 294 2.58 -3.52 -12.54
CA LEU A 294 1.41 -4.10 -13.19
C LEU A 294 0.25 -3.11 -13.09
N THR A 295 -0.44 -2.81 -14.18
CA THR A 295 -1.77 -2.18 -14.14
C THR A 295 -2.81 -3.27 -13.89
N LEU A 296 -3.78 -3.02 -13.01
CA LEU A 296 -4.83 -4.01 -12.76
C LEU A 296 -5.75 -4.16 -14.00
N PRO A 297 -6.38 -5.32 -14.20
CA PRO A 297 -7.43 -5.48 -15.21
C PRO A 297 -8.57 -4.46 -15.04
N VAL A 298 -9.24 -4.12 -16.14
CA VAL A 298 -10.22 -3.01 -16.20
C VAL A 298 -11.37 -3.17 -15.21
N GLU A 299 -11.81 -4.41 -14.98
CA GLU A 299 -12.87 -4.78 -14.06
C GLU A 299 -12.50 -4.53 -12.58
N TYR A 300 -11.22 -4.35 -12.27
CA TYR A 300 -10.72 -4.07 -10.92
C TYR A 300 -10.26 -2.61 -10.73
N GLN A 301 -10.51 -1.75 -11.72
CA GLN A 301 -10.07 -0.35 -11.71
C GLN A 301 -10.93 0.56 -10.82
N THR A 302 -12.10 0.12 -10.38
CA THR A 302 -13.04 0.94 -9.59
C THR A 302 -13.11 0.55 -8.12
N TYR A 303 -12.25 -0.35 -7.66
CA TYR A 303 -12.12 -0.72 -6.26
C TYR A 303 -11.18 0.25 -5.55
N ASN A 304 -11.52 0.62 -4.31
CA ASN A 304 -10.64 1.36 -3.42
C ASN A 304 -9.75 0.37 -2.65
N TRP A 305 -8.64 -0.03 -3.27
CA TRP A 305 -7.76 -1.08 -2.72
C TRP A 305 -6.93 -0.52 -1.55
N GLU A 306 -7.06 -1.13 -0.39
CA GLU A 306 -6.41 -0.65 0.84
C GLU A 306 -5.42 -1.66 1.43
N GLY A 307 -5.45 -2.94 1.03
CA GLY A 307 -4.54 -3.93 1.59
C GLY A 307 -3.86 -4.83 0.55
N LEU A 308 -2.59 -5.17 0.79
CA LEU A 308 -1.69 -5.91 -0.10
C LEU A 308 -0.82 -6.91 0.66
N ALA A 309 -0.86 -8.19 0.27
CA ALA A 309 0.05 -9.19 0.81
C ALA A 309 0.64 -10.07 -0.29
N ALA A 310 1.95 -10.35 -0.22
CA ALA A 310 2.61 -11.23 -1.16
C ALA A 310 2.34 -12.68 -0.77
N TYR A 311 1.94 -13.50 -1.73
CA TYR A 311 1.72 -14.91 -1.48
C TYR A 311 2.10 -15.76 -2.69
N LYS A 312 3.00 -16.73 -2.48
CA LYS A 312 3.55 -17.58 -3.53
C LYS A 312 4.05 -16.76 -4.73
N ARG A 313 3.40 -16.90 -5.89
CA ARG A 313 3.74 -16.19 -7.14
C ARG A 313 2.73 -15.08 -7.42
N GLY A 314 2.11 -14.51 -6.41
CA GLY A 314 1.05 -13.53 -6.58
C GLY A 314 0.91 -12.58 -5.41
N TYR A 315 -0.19 -11.84 -5.44
CA TYR A 315 -0.58 -10.88 -4.41
C TYR A 315 -2.04 -11.09 -4.04
N PHE A 316 -2.34 -11.04 -2.75
CA PHE A 316 -3.68 -10.75 -2.27
C PHE A 316 -3.87 -9.23 -2.25
N LEU A 317 -5.05 -8.78 -2.68
CA LEU A 317 -5.53 -7.43 -2.50
C LEU A 317 -6.90 -7.45 -1.84
N ILE A 318 -7.18 -6.48 -0.98
CA ILE A 318 -8.49 -6.27 -0.40
C ILE A 318 -8.88 -4.81 -0.53
N ASN A 319 -10.13 -4.56 -0.87
CA ASN A 319 -10.70 -3.21 -0.80
C ASN A 319 -11.35 -3.00 0.56
N ASP A 320 -11.59 -1.74 0.88
CA ASP A 320 -12.38 -1.30 2.02
C ASP A 320 -13.89 -1.59 1.80
N LYS A 321 -14.76 -0.57 1.90
CA LYS A 321 -16.18 -0.61 1.57
C LYS A 321 -16.51 -0.18 0.13
N TYR A 322 -15.61 0.51 -0.58
CA TYR A 322 -15.86 1.05 -1.91
C TYR A 322 -15.40 0.08 -3.01
N GLY A 323 -16.39 -0.44 -3.75
CA GLY A 323 -16.21 -1.25 -4.93
C GLY A 323 -17.56 -1.55 -5.59
N PRO A 324 -17.58 -2.18 -6.77
CA PRO A 324 -18.81 -2.48 -7.51
C PRO A 324 -19.87 -3.27 -6.74
N SER A 325 -19.45 -4.12 -5.81
CA SER A 325 -20.35 -4.94 -4.98
C SER A 325 -20.85 -4.23 -3.70
N GLY A 326 -20.25 -3.09 -3.34
CA GLY A 326 -20.49 -2.45 -2.04
C GLY A 326 -20.07 -3.32 -0.83
N GLN A 327 -19.20 -4.31 -1.05
CA GLN A 327 -18.69 -5.25 -0.05
C GLN A 327 -17.17 -5.36 -0.16
N SER A 328 -16.53 -5.81 0.92
CA SER A 328 -15.10 -6.14 0.88
C SER A 328 -14.85 -7.39 0.04
N THR A 329 -13.86 -7.31 -0.83
CA THR A 329 -13.50 -8.31 -1.84
C THR A 329 -12.04 -8.67 -1.70
N LEU A 330 -11.74 -9.95 -1.44
CA LEU A 330 -10.38 -10.47 -1.46
C LEU A 330 -10.04 -10.99 -2.87
N LEU A 331 -9.12 -10.32 -3.54
CA LEU A 331 -8.64 -10.65 -4.88
C LEU A 331 -7.26 -11.29 -4.79
N TYR A 332 -7.05 -12.41 -5.48
CA TYR A 332 -5.72 -12.95 -5.73
C TYR A 332 -5.29 -12.68 -7.17
N LEU A 333 -4.14 -12.02 -7.32
CA LEU A 333 -3.47 -11.75 -8.59
C LEU A 333 -2.26 -12.65 -8.74
N ARG A 334 -2.31 -13.65 -9.62
CA ARG A 334 -1.17 -14.52 -9.91
C ARG A 334 -0.29 -13.87 -10.99
N ARG A 335 0.98 -13.68 -10.67
CA ARG A 335 2.03 -13.30 -11.63
C ARG A 335 2.29 -14.51 -12.53
N ARG A 336 2.28 -14.28 -13.84
CA ARG A 336 2.68 -15.29 -14.83
C ARG A 336 4.19 -15.47 -14.85
#